data_AF-A0A943K8V4-F1
#
_entry.id   AF-A0A943K8V4-F1
#
_cell.length_a   1.000
_cell.length_b   1.000
_cell.length_c   1.000
_cell.angle_alpha   90.00
_cell.angle_beta   90.00
_cell.angle_gamma   90.00
#
_symmetry.space_group_name_H-M   'P 1'
#
loop_
_entity.id
_entity.type
_entity.pdbx_description
1 polymer ?
#
loop_
_entity_poly.entity_id
_entity_poly.type
_entity_poly.pdbx_seq_one_letter_code
_entity_poly.pdbx_strand_id
1 'polypeptide(L)'
;MTGKAAIIGDGDSITVFKAAGVDAFSASDEKSAREILRKIAKDYKIIFLTEEFARPLSEFLKRFDEDAYPVVLSVPSKNGSSGYGVEALRGACERALGVNLL
;
A
#
# COMPACT_ATOMS: atom_id res chain seq x y z
N MET A 1 -7.19 0.75 21.43
CA MET A 1 -6.09 1.34 20.64
C MET A 1 -6.70 2.00 19.41
N THR A 2 -6.59 3.31 19.26
CA THR A 2 -7.05 4.07 18.08
C THR A 2 -5.85 4.29 17.16
N GLY A 3 -5.70 3.46 16.12
CA GLY A 3 -4.67 3.62 15.10
C GLY A 3 -5.16 4.53 13.97
N LYS A 4 -4.35 5.51 13.54
CA LYS A 4 -4.65 6.33 12.36
C LYS A 4 -4.39 5.54 11.08
N ALA A 5 -5.23 5.75 10.07
CA ALA A 5 -5.09 5.17 8.74
C ALA A 5 -4.82 6.27 7.70
N ALA A 6 -3.98 5.96 6.72
CA ALA A 6 -3.70 6.82 5.58
C ALA A 6 -3.89 6.06 4.26
N ILE A 7 -4.09 6.79 3.17
CA ILE A 7 -4.07 6.27 1.80
C ILE A 7 -3.19 7.13 0.91
N ILE A 8 -2.38 6.50 0.07
CA ILE A 8 -1.51 7.13 -0.92
C ILE A 8 -1.94 6.63 -2.31
N GLY A 9 -2.16 7.55 -3.25
CA GLY A 9 -2.62 7.21 -4.59
C GLY A 9 -2.85 8.43 -5.49
N ASP A 10 -3.38 8.20 -6.68
CA ASP A 10 -3.89 9.27 -7.55
C ASP A 10 -5.01 10.04 -6.83
N GLY A 11 -4.95 11.37 -6.86
CA GLY A 11 -5.83 12.25 -6.08
C GLY A 11 -7.31 11.97 -6.27
N ASP A 12 -7.74 11.72 -7.51
CA ASP A 12 -9.15 11.43 -7.82
C ASP A 12 -9.59 10.08 -7.22
N SER A 13 -8.68 9.10 -7.18
CA SER A 13 -8.98 7.75 -6.68
C SER A 13 -9.14 7.71 -5.17
N ILE A 14 -8.43 8.57 -4.45
CA ILE A 14 -8.29 8.44 -2.99
C ILE A 14 -9.08 9.48 -2.18
N THR A 15 -9.57 10.56 -2.81
CA THR A 15 -10.19 11.67 -2.08
C THR A 15 -11.44 11.24 -1.31
N VAL A 16 -12.20 10.27 -1.83
CA VAL A 16 -13.41 9.74 -1.18
C VAL A 16 -13.14 9.15 0.21
N PHE A 17 -11.94 8.62 0.45
CA PHE A 17 -11.57 7.99 1.73
C PHE A 17 -11.47 8.99 2.90
N LYS A 18 -11.31 10.29 2.61
CA LYS A 18 -11.36 11.33 3.64
C LYS A 18 -12.70 11.35 4.38
N ALA A 19 -13.80 11.05 3.68
CA ALA A 19 -15.14 10.98 4.29
C ALA A 19 -15.24 9.84 5.32
N ALA A 20 -14.39 8.81 5.21
CA ALA A 20 -14.30 7.70 6.14
C ALA A 20 -13.25 7.91 7.25
N GLY A 21 -12.65 9.11 7.35
CA GLY A 21 -11.64 9.43 8.35
C GLY A 21 -10.24 8.86 8.06
N VAL A 22 -9.97 8.52 6.79
CA VAL A 22 -8.63 8.12 6.33
C VAL A 22 -7.92 9.34 5.74
N ASP A 23 -6.70 9.62 6.20
CA ASP A 23 -5.91 10.73 5.67
C ASP A 23 -5.39 10.39 4.27
N ALA A 24 -5.80 11.16 3.26
CA ALA A 24 -5.44 10.90 1.86
C ALA A 24 -4.30 11.82 1.39
N PHE A 25 -3.25 11.20 0.83
CA PHE A 25 -2.06 11.85 0.31
C PHE A 25 -1.90 11.55 -1.19
N SER A 26 -2.03 12.59 -2.02
CA SER A 26 -1.89 12.43 -3.47
C SER A 26 -0.43 12.27 -3.87
N ALA A 27 -0.14 11.32 -4.76
CA ALA A 27 1.17 11.13 -5.38
C ALA A 27 1.03 11.19 -6.90
N SER A 28 2.02 11.80 -7.58
CA SER A 28 2.04 11.94 -9.04
C SER A 28 2.92 10.90 -9.73
N ASP A 29 3.83 10.28 -8.98
CA ASP A 29 4.83 9.34 -9.50
C ASP A 29 5.38 8.45 -8.36
N GLU A 30 6.20 7.46 -8.73
CA GLU A 30 6.85 6.54 -7.79
C GLU A 30 7.67 7.28 -6.72
N LYS A 31 8.41 8.34 -7.12
CA LYS A 31 9.31 9.06 -6.24
C LYS A 31 8.54 9.79 -5.14
N SER A 32 7.50 10.53 -5.52
CA SER A 32 6.62 11.25 -4.61
C SER A 32 5.86 10.27 -3.69
N ALA A 33 5.35 9.16 -4.21
CA ALA A 33 4.72 8.12 -3.40
C ALA A 33 5.68 7.57 -2.32
N ARG A 34 6.93 7.29 -2.71
CA ARG A 34 7.98 6.81 -1.79
C ARG A 34 8.33 7.85 -0.73
N GLU A 35 8.48 9.11 -1.10
CA GLU A 35 8.79 10.20 -0.17
C GLU A 35 7.65 10.42 0.84
N ILE A 36 6.40 10.42 0.38
CA ILE A 36 5.21 10.50 1.24
C ILE A 36 5.19 9.32 2.19
N LEU A 37 5.33 8.09 1.68
CA LEU A 37 5.30 6.88 2.50
C LEU A 37 6.37 6.90 3.60
N ARG A 38 7.61 7.30 3.27
CA ARG A 38 8.68 7.49 4.26
C ARG A 38 8.34 8.51 5.34
N LYS A 39 7.69 9.61 4.96
CA LYS A 39 7.33 10.70 5.87
C LYS A 39 6.27 10.25 6.88
N ILE A 40 5.25 9.53 6.41
CA ILE A 40 4.08 9.19 7.23
C ILE A 40 4.21 7.83 7.95
N ALA A 41 5.17 6.99 7.57
CA ALA A 41 5.31 5.62 8.11
C ALA A 41 5.32 5.52 9.65
N LYS A 42 5.82 6.55 10.35
CA LYS A 42 5.88 6.54 11.82
C LYS A 42 4.58 6.98 12.51
N ASP A 43 3.72 7.70 11.80
CA ASP A 43 2.54 8.36 12.38
C ASP A 43 1.26 7.54 12.19
N TYR A 44 1.27 6.57 11.27
CA TYR A 44 0.12 5.76 10.89
C TYR A 44 0.34 4.28 11.19
N LYS A 45 -0.74 3.58 11.51
CA LYS A 45 -0.71 2.12 11.76
C LYS A 45 -1.03 1.32 10.50
N ILE A 46 -1.89 1.86 9.65
CA ILE A 46 -2.27 1.26 8.37
C ILE A 46 -2.08 2.31 7.29
N ILE A 47 -1.41 1.93 6.21
CA ILE A 47 -1.22 2.78 5.04
C ILE A 47 -1.67 1.99 3.82
N PHE A 48 -2.73 2.46 3.18
CA PHE A 48 -3.15 1.95 1.87
C PHE A 48 -2.30 2.61 0.78
N LEU A 49 -1.89 1.85 -0.21
CA LEU A 49 -1.12 2.34 -1.36
C LEU A 49 -1.76 1.79 -2.64
N THR A 50 -2.06 2.64 -3.62
CA THR A 50 -2.61 2.12 -4.89
C THR A 50 -1.61 1.18 -5.57
N GLU A 51 -2.10 0.13 -6.23
CA GLU A 51 -1.25 -0.89 -6.85
C GLU A 51 -0.27 -0.33 -7.89
N GLU A 52 -0.67 0.74 -8.59
CA GLU A 52 0.17 1.47 -9.55
C GLU A 52 1.48 1.97 -8.93
N PHE A 53 1.45 2.35 -7.65
CA PHE A 53 2.65 2.74 -6.90
C PHE A 53 3.26 1.59 -6.11
N ALA A 54 2.46 0.63 -5.66
CA ALA A 54 2.97 -0.51 -4.90
C ALA A 54 3.86 -1.43 -5.74
N ARG A 55 3.51 -1.67 -7.01
CA ARG A 55 4.25 -2.54 -7.94
C ARG A 55 5.71 -2.07 -8.14
N PRO A 56 5.99 -0.82 -8.56
CA PRO A 56 7.36 -0.33 -8.69
C PRO A 56 8.09 -0.20 -7.35
N LEU A 57 7.37 0.04 -6.25
CA LEU A 57 7.95 0.16 -4.91
C LEU A 57 8.12 -1.18 -4.17
N SER A 58 7.85 -2.32 -4.81
CA SER A 58 7.82 -3.63 -4.15
C SER A 58 9.08 -3.95 -3.31
N GLU A 59 10.28 -3.65 -3.80
CA GLU A 59 11.52 -3.84 -3.04
C GLU A 59 11.60 -2.89 -1.83
N PHE A 60 11.18 -1.64 -2.00
CA PHE A 60 11.14 -0.68 -0.90
C PHE A 60 10.14 -1.12 0.18
N LEU A 61 9.00 -1.69 -0.20
CA LEU A 61 7.93 -2.11 0.70
C LEU A 61 8.32 -3.26 1.64
N LYS A 62 9.21 -4.16 1.22
CA LYS A 62 9.68 -5.30 2.04
C LYS A 62 10.22 -4.89 3.41
N ARG A 63 10.75 -3.68 3.55
CA ARG A 63 11.25 -3.16 4.85
C ARG A 63 10.15 -3.01 5.91
N PHE A 64 8.90 -2.88 5.48
CA PHE A 64 7.76 -2.76 6.40
C PHE A 64 7.24 -4.12 6.85
N ASP A 65 7.66 -5.22 6.21
CA ASP A 65 7.30 -6.58 6.63
C ASP A 65 8.09 -7.04 7.86
N GLU A 66 9.18 -6.34 8.21
CA GLU A 66 10.04 -6.66 9.36
C GLU A 66 9.46 -6.19 10.70
N ASP A 67 8.60 -5.17 10.67
CA ASP A 67 8.01 -4.54 11.85
C ASP A 67 6.48 -4.73 11.88
N ALA A 68 5.89 -4.77 13.07
CA ALA A 68 4.43 -4.89 13.21
C ALA A 68 3.66 -3.69 12.64
N TYR A 69 4.30 -2.51 12.55
CA TYR A 69 3.70 -1.28 12.03
C TYR A 69 4.74 -0.39 11.34
N PRO A 70 4.34 0.36 10.30
CA PRO A 70 3.00 0.41 9.71
C PRO A 70 2.72 -0.82 8.83
N VAL A 71 1.47 -1.27 8.80
CA VAL A 71 1.02 -2.24 7.79
C VAL A 71 0.76 -1.49 6.50
N VAL A 72 1.49 -1.83 5.43
CA VAL A 72 1.28 -1.23 4.10
C VAL A 72 0.50 -2.19 3.21
N LEU A 73 -0.71 -1.80 2.80
CA LEU A 73 -1.62 -2.63 2.02
C LEU A 73 -1.82 -2.05 0.63
N SER A 74 -1.60 -2.87 -0.40
CA SER A 74 -1.89 -2.47 -1.78
C SER A 74 -3.40 -2.55 -2.07
N VAL A 75 -3.97 -1.52 -2.71
CA VAL A 75 -5.37 -1.48 -3.12
C VAL A 75 -5.52 -1.08 -4.60
N PRO A 76 -6.56 -1.54 -5.31
CA PRO A 76 -6.87 -1.05 -6.65
C PRO A 76 -7.10 0.47 -6.68
N SER A 77 -6.84 1.10 -7.83
CA SER A 77 -7.19 2.50 -8.08
C SER A 77 -8.56 2.61 -8.78
N LYS A 78 -8.98 3.82 -9.17
CA LYS A 78 -10.16 4.03 -10.02
C LYS A 78 -10.09 3.28 -11.36
N ASN A 79 -8.88 2.94 -11.81
CA ASN A 79 -8.63 2.22 -13.06
C ASN A 79 -8.78 0.69 -12.91
N GLY A 80 -9.08 0.19 -11.71
CA GLY A 80 -9.16 -1.23 -11.39
C GLY A 80 -7.87 -1.77 -10.79
N SER A 81 -7.79 -3.11 -10.70
CA SER A 81 -6.61 -3.81 -10.17
C SER A 81 -5.60 -4.05 -11.30
N SER A 82 -4.32 -3.88 -10.98
CA SER A 82 -3.20 -4.27 -11.83
C SER A 82 -2.82 -5.75 -11.67
N GLY A 83 -3.50 -6.49 -10.78
CA GLY A 83 -3.17 -7.86 -10.40
C GLY A 83 -2.04 -7.96 -9.36
N TYR A 84 -1.42 -6.85 -8.96
CA TYR A 84 -0.24 -6.85 -8.08
C TYR A 84 -0.53 -7.52 -6.72
N GLY A 85 -1.67 -7.22 -6.11
CA GLY A 85 -2.02 -7.81 -4.81
C GLY A 85 -2.14 -9.34 -4.86
N VAL A 86 -2.73 -9.87 -5.93
CA VAL A 86 -2.88 -11.32 -6.14
C VAL A 86 -1.52 -11.97 -6.42
N GLU A 87 -0.70 -11.35 -7.26
CA GLU A 87 0.68 -11.80 -7.53
C GLU A 87 1.52 -11.86 -6.24
N ALA A 88 1.45 -10.81 -5.41
CA ALA A 88 2.16 -10.75 -4.14
C ALA A 88 1.72 -11.87 -3.19
N LEU A 89 0.41 -12.14 -3.13
CA LEU A 89 -0.16 -13.21 -2.32
C LEU A 89 0.27 -14.60 -2.80
N ARG A 90 0.23 -14.85 -4.13
CA ARG A 90 0.74 -16.10 -4.72
C ARG A 90 2.20 -16.33 -4.39
N GLY A 91 3.04 -15.31 -4.59
CA GLY A 91 4.46 -15.39 -4.25
C GLY A 91 4.70 -15.61 -2.75
N ALA A 92 3.87 -15.04 -1.87
CA ALA A 92 3.95 -15.32 -0.44
C ALA A 92 3.55 -16.77 -0.11
N CYS A 93 2.53 -17.30 -0.77
CA CYS A 93 2.08 -18.68 -0.62
C CYS A 93 3.18 -19.67 -1.04
N GLU A 94 3.81 -19.45 -2.20
CA GLU A 94 4.94 -20.26 -2.67
C GLU A 94 6.13 -20.21 -1.72
N ARG A 95 6.49 -19.03 -1.20
CA ARG A 95 7.59 -18.91 -0.22
C ARG A 95 7.30 -19.64 1.09
N ALA A 96 6.05 -19.62 1.55
CA ALA A 96 5.66 -20.20 2.82
C ALA A 96 5.43 -21.71 2.75
N LEU A 97 4.86 -22.20 1.65
CA LEU A 97 4.38 -23.59 1.50
C LEU A 97 5.13 -24.40 0.45
N GLY A 98 5.99 -23.76 -0.37
CA GLY A 98 6.67 -24.39 -1.51
C GLY A 98 5.78 -24.62 -2.72
N VAL A 99 4.49 -24.27 -2.63
CA VAL A 99 3.49 -24.41 -3.69
C VAL A 99 2.52 -23.23 -3.67
N ASN A 100 1.99 -22.87 -4.83
CA ASN A 100 0.87 -21.94 -4.92
C ASN A 100 -0.46 -22.69 -4.82
N LEU A 101 -1.33 -22.27 -3.90
CA LEU A 101 -2.67 -22.83 -3.70
C LEU A 101 -3.81 -21.94 -4.26
N LEU A 102 -3.45 -20.82 -4.91
CA LEU A 102 -4.36 -19.76 -5.40
C LEU A 102 -4.40 -19.62 -6.92
#